data_AF-A0A9W7D6T7-F1
#
_entry.id   AF-A0A9W7D6T7-F1
#
_cell.length_a   1.000
_cell.length_b   1.000
_cell.length_c   1.000
_cell.angle_alpha   90.00
_cell.angle_beta   90.00
_cell.angle_gamma   90.00
#
_symmetry.space_group_name_H-M   'P 1'
#
loop_
_entity.id
_entity.type
_entity.pdbx_description
1 polymer ?
#
loop_
_entity_poly.entity_id
_entity_poly.type
_entity_poly.pdbx_seq_one_letter_code
_entity_poly.pdbx_strand_id
1 'polypeptide(L)'
;MRGTGGFKKGTSLTQGSTLGEWFYMLKICLVDLHPIFNEIDLVANPQFKLELKVQTGYSNLTLVSSAATTARTMRLSSTTLVAGSICPVMIASSYSATTDTMNSVIGTAGCSNKLRVAWGPIHNSITIIATSGNYFPFTQSHLNLPFYDIANPTSIVSKPMKTIKYLDCYSQMFEGHAGIGAITSNKNLSIPVASSHNNAKYVCVIPFANTKTDNYATAITTPQYASPFDSAPWTFQPGSSIRDFKVQVGNKNVFQDIHSYDWMTFLDEFSKLSAVNGDLSREISNGLIGMDKWQTAQRILVSDCSRISEGDVPQSFKISGTNIATEGTNLLVRVVYERSLELDRTTGDVYEEGRLGILHL
;
A
#
# COMPACT_ATOMS: atom_id res chain seq x y z
N MET A 1 -0.08 -3.43 14.73
CA MET A 1 1.16 -2.68 15.06
C MET A 1 1.06 -2.00 16.42
N ARG A 2 1.97 -2.30 17.35
CA ARG A 2 2.15 -1.56 18.61
C ARG A 2 3.53 -0.91 18.56
N GLY A 3 3.59 0.40 18.73
CA GLY A 3 4.84 1.15 18.65
C GLY A 3 5.01 2.12 19.81
N THR A 4 6.23 2.24 20.30
CA THR A 4 6.65 3.30 21.21
C THR A 4 7.45 4.31 20.40
N GLY A 5 7.20 5.59 20.61
CA GLY A 5 7.91 6.64 19.91
C GLY A 5 8.17 7.86 20.77
N GLY A 6 9.06 8.71 20.26
CA GLY A 6 9.42 9.97 20.89
C GLY A 6 9.70 11.03 19.84
N PHE A 7 9.46 12.29 20.21
CA PHE A 7 9.83 13.45 19.42
C PHE A 7 10.95 14.20 20.11
N LYS A 8 12.04 14.46 19.37
CA LYS A 8 13.11 15.33 19.81
C LYS A 8 13.00 16.64 19.05
N LYS A 9 12.75 17.72 19.78
CA LYS A 9 12.73 19.07 19.21
C LYS A 9 14.13 19.48 18.78
N GLY A 10 14.24 20.15 17.64
CA GLY A 10 15.46 20.83 17.20
C GLY A 10 15.86 21.95 18.15
N THR A 11 17.17 22.24 18.21
CA THR A 11 17.73 23.25 19.13
C THR A 11 17.84 24.64 18.50
N SER A 12 17.79 24.77 17.17
CA SER A 12 17.84 26.04 16.46
C SER A 12 17.01 26.04 15.18
N LEU A 13 16.56 27.23 14.76
CA LEU A 13 15.83 27.49 13.52
C LEU A 13 16.76 28.18 12.50
N THR A 14 17.92 27.59 12.25
CA THR A 14 18.94 28.13 11.33
C THR A 14 19.06 27.26 10.09
N GLN A 15 19.64 27.79 9.01
CA GLN A 15 19.86 26.97 7.82
C GLN A 15 20.77 25.79 8.15
N GLY A 16 20.35 24.58 7.76
CA GLY A 16 21.08 23.33 8.00
C GLY A 16 20.83 22.69 9.37
N SER A 17 20.02 23.30 10.25
CA SER A 17 19.62 22.66 11.50
C SER A 17 18.44 21.71 11.30
N THR A 18 18.43 20.64 12.09
CA THR A 18 17.29 19.72 12.19
C THR A 18 16.20 20.35 13.05
N LEU A 19 15.01 20.57 12.48
CA LEU A 19 13.87 21.17 13.19
C LEU A 19 13.24 20.24 14.24
N GLY A 20 13.31 18.93 13.98
CA GLY A 20 12.83 17.90 14.87
C GLY A 20 13.06 16.52 14.30
N GLU A 21 13.12 15.53 15.18
CA GLU A 21 13.32 14.13 14.85
C GLU A 21 12.22 13.31 15.50
N TRP A 22 11.54 12.48 14.71
CA TRP A 22 10.58 11.50 15.22
C TRP A 22 11.20 10.11 15.19
N PHE A 23 11.17 9.46 16.34
CA PHE A 23 11.72 8.15 16.57
C PHE A 23 10.57 7.19 16.85
N TYR A 24 10.44 6.11 16.09
CA TYR A 24 9.43 5.08 16.30
C TYR A 24 10.08 3.70 16.31
N MET A 25 9.78 2.90 17.33
CA MET A 25 10.08 1.47 17.35
C MET A 25 8.79 0.71 17.04
N LEU A 26 8.79 0.01 15.91
CA LEU A 26 7.63 -0.75 15.44
C LEU A 26 7.84 -2.24 15.69
N LYS A 27 6.86 -2.88 16.32
CA LYS A 27 6.74 -4.35 16.35
C LYS A 27 5.70 -4.77 15.32
N ILE A 28 6.16 -5.52 14.32
CA ILE A 28 5.32 -6.03 13.22
C ILE A 28 5.20 -7.55 13.41
N CYS A 29 3.98 -8.04 13.48
CA CYS A 29 3.73 -9.47 13.52
C CYS A 29 3.92 -10.06 12.12
N LEU A 30 4.49 -11.26 12.00
CA LEU A 30 4.70 -11.89 10.70
C LEU A 30 3.38 -12.13 9.95
N VAL A 31 2.30 -12.44 10.68
CA VAL A 31 0.95 -12.59 10.11
C VAL A 31 0.42 -11.30 9.46
N ASP A 32 0.91 -10.12 9.88
CA ASP A 32 0.53 -8.84 9.28
C ASP A 32 1.31 -8.58 7.97
N LEU A 33 2.45 -9.24 7.76
CA LEU A 33 3.29 -9.07 6.57
C LEU A 33 2.79 -9.93 5.41
N HIS A 34 2.45 -11.19 5.70
CA HIS A 34 1.99 -12.12 4.66
C HIS A 34 1.11 -13.22 5.26
N PRO A 35 -0.01 -13.59 4.61
CA PRO A 35 -0.94 -14.59 5.13
C PRO A 35 -0.32 -15.99 5.27
N ILE A 36 0.77 -16.29 4.55
CA ILE A 36 1.49 -17.58 4.71
C ILE A 36 1.87 -17.86 6.17
N PHE A 37 2.20 -16.83 6.96
CA PHE A 37 2.61 -16.99 8.35
C PHE A 37 1.46 -17.35 9.29
N ASN A 38 0.21 -17.22 8.84
CA ASN A 38 -0.96 -17.74 9.56
C ASN A 38 -1.16 -19.25 9.30
N GLU A 39 -0.70 -19.74 8.16
CA GLU A 39 -0.95 -21.11 7.70
C GLU A 39 0.22 -22.07 7.97
N ILE A 40 1.44 -21.54 8.10
CA ILE A 40 2.62 -22.29 8.49
C ILE A 40 2.43 -22.85 9.92
N ASP A 41 2.61 -24.16 10.04
CA ASP A 41 2.52 -24.88 11.30
C ASP A 41 3.89 -25.00 11.98
N LEU A 42 3.93 -25.64 13.15
CA LEU A 42 5.17 -26.12 13.77
C LEU A 42 5.87 -27.10 12.83
N VAL A 43 7.10 -26.73 12.47
CA VAL A 43 7.98 -27.39 11.50
C VAL A 43 9.39 -27.45 12.08
N ALA A 44 10.06 -28.57 11.91
CA ALA A 44 11.44 -28.73 12.30
C ALA A 44 12.38 -28.06 11.29
N ASN A 45 13.35 -27.28 11.79
CA ASN A 45 14.43 -26.66 11.01
C ASN A 45 14.02 -25.96 9.69
N PRO A 46 13.00 -25.09 9.67
CA PRO A 46 12.58 -24.45 8.44
C PRO A 46 13.63 -23.43 7.96
N GLN A 47 13.93 -23.44 6.66
CA GLN A 47 14.81 -22.45 6.04
C GLN A 47 13.98 -21.45 5.24
N PHE A 48 13.79 -20.24 5.80
CA PHE A 48 13.10 -19.16 5.11
C PHE A 48 14.05 -18.02 4.76
N LYS A 49 13.88 -17.48 3.56
CA LYS A 49 14.48 -16.21 3.16
C LYS A 49 13.39 -15.15 3.16
N LEU A 50 13.50 -14.18 4.05
CA LEU A 50 12.61 -13.03 4.12
C LEU A 50 13.34 -11.81 3.57
N GLU A 51 12.85 -11.27 2.45
CA GLU A 51 13.25 -9.96 1.95
C GLU A 51 12.15 -8.96 2.32
N LEU A 52 12.54 -7.79 2.84
CA LEU A 52 11.61 -6.73 3.21
C LEU A 52 12.04 -5.43 2.57
N LYS A 53 11.14 -4.86 1.75
CA LYS A 53 11.34 -3.55 1.16
C LYS A 53 10.71 -2.47 2.04
N VAL A 54 11.52 -1.85 2.89
CA VAL A 54 11.07 -0.76 3.77
C VAL A 54 11.23 0.60 3.08
N GLN A 55 10.22 1.46 3.22
CA GLN A 55 10.20 2.80 2.61
C GLN A 55 11.34 3.68 3.17
N THR A 56 12.19 4.19 2.29
CA THR A 56 13.29 5.10 2.63
C THR A 56 13.36 6.20 1.58
N GLY A 57 13.43 7.46 2.02
CA GLY A 57 13.42 8.58 1.10
C GLY A 57 13.40 9.92 1.80
N TYR A 58 13.25 10.97 0.99
CA TYR A 58 13.05 12.32 1.48
C TYR A 58 12.26 13.17 0.48
N SER A 59 11.52 14.14 1.00
CA SER A 59 10.86 15.19 0.22
C SER A 59 11.51 16.53 0.50
N ASN A 60 11.83 17.26 -0.57
CA ASN A 60 12.27 18.65 -0.50
C ASN A 60 11.07 19.56 -0.74
N LEU A 61 10.89 20.51 0.15
CA LEU A 61 9.85 21.51 0.14
C LEU A 61 10.46 22.90 -0.02
N THR A 62 9.82 23.72 -0.82
CA THR A 62 10.11 25.15 -0.93
C THR A 62 9.12 25.93 -0.09
N LEU A 63 9.63 26.85 0.72
CA LEU A 63 8.85 27.73 1.58
C LEU A 63 8.74 29.10 0.93
N VAL A 64 7.54 29.46 0.49
CA VAL A 64 7.28 30.75 -0.18
C VAL A 64 6.69 31.72 0.84
N SER A 65 7.27 32.91 0.97
CA SER A 65 6.71 33.97 1.80
C SER A 65 5.42 34.51 1.19
N SER A 66 4.35 34.60 1.98
CA SER A 66 3.18 35.39 1.61
C SER A 66 3.47 36.87 1.89
N ALA A 67 3.19 37.76 0.93
CA ALA A 67 3.36 39.20 1.14
C ALA A 67 2.28 39.81 2.06
N ALA A 68 1.17 39.08 2.30
CA ALA A 68 -0.01 39.57 3.00
C ALA A 68 -0.10 39.13 4.48
N THR A 69 0.71 38.16 4.90
CA THR A 69 0.71 37.60 6.25
C THR A 69 2.14 37.22 6.64
N THR A 70 2.49 37.17 7.93
CA THR A 70 3.78 36.58 8.41
C THR A 70 3.88 35.07 8.12
N ALA A 71 2.99 34.52 7.29
CA ALA A 71 2.89 33.12 6.97
C ALA A 71 3.73 32.71 5.76
N ARG A 72 4.18 31.46 5.79
CA ARG A 72 4.90 30.84 4.67
C ARG A 72 4.10 29.66 4.14
N THR A 73 3.86 29.64 2.84
CA THR A 73 3.23 28.49 2.18
C THR A 73 4.27 27.44 1.83
N MET A 74 3.87 26.18 1.89
CA MET A 74 4.72 25.04 1.51
C MET A 74 4.37 24.57 0.11
N ARG A 75 5.41 24.34 -0.69
CA ARG A 75 5.32 23.79 -2.03
C ARG A 75 6.22 22.56 -2.14
N LEU A 76 5.72 21.46 -2.70
CA LEU A 76 6.57 20.30 -3.00
C LEU A 76 7.54 20.69 -4.11
N SER A 77 8.84 20.50 -3.88
CA SER A 77 9.86 20.70 -4.91
C SER A 77 10.24 19.38 -5.55
N SER A 78 10.41 18.33 -4.77
CA SER A 78 10.69 16.98 -5.24
C SER A 78 10.51 15.95 -4.12
N THR A 79 10.19 14.72 -4.48
CA THR A 79 10.36 13.55 -3.61
C THR A 79 11.40 12.61 -4.23
N THR A 80 12.31 12.10 -3.41
CA THR A 80 13.26 11.06 -3.78
C THR A 80 12.98 9.82 -2.94
N LEU A 81 12.63 8.72 -3.61
CA LEU A 81 12.43 7.42 -3.00
C LEU A 81 13.70 6.59 -3.24
N VAL A 82 14.46 6.33 -2.18
CA VAL A 82 15.69 5.53 -2.23
C VAL A 82 15.35 4.05 -2.19
N ALA A 83 14.38 3.68 -1.35
CA ALA A 83 13.82 2.34 -1.29
C ALA A 83 12.31 2.44 -1.07
N GLY A 84 11.57 1.49 -1.65
CA GLY A 84 10.11 1.52 -1.66
C GLY A 84 9.52 2.39 -2.77
N SER A 85 8.25 2.74 -2.64
CA SER A 85 7.46 3.46 -3.65
C SER A 85 6.58 4.57 -3.07
N ILE A 86 6.50 4.72 -1.74
CA ILE A 86 5.51 5.54 -1.04
C ILE A 86 6.19 6.48 -0.03
N CYS A 87 5.59 7.65 0.20
CA CYS A 87 5.93 8.53 1.32
C CYS A 87 5.08 8.14 2.55
N PRO A 88 5.69 7.69 3.67
CA PRO A 88 4.95 7.26 4.86
C PRO A 88 4.62 8.42 5.82
N VAL A 89 5.03 9.65 5.50
CA VAL A 89 4.90 10.82 6.38
C VAL A 89 3.96 11.82 5.74
N MET A 90 3.05 12.39 6.53
CA MET A 90 2.26 13.55 6.16
C MET A 90 2.74 14.79 6.93
N ILE A 91 2.76 15.94 6.26
CA ILE A 91 3.17 17.22 6.84
C ILE A 91 1.94 18.12 6.91
N ALA A 92 1.68 18.66 8.11
CA ALA A 92 0.60 19.60 8.32
C ALA A 92 0.84 20.92 7.55
N SER A 93 -0.24 21.56 7.10
CA SER A 93 -0.20 22.88 6.46
C SER A 93 0.51 23.91 7.33
N SER A 94 1.09 24.92 6.69
CA SER A 94 1.64 26.13 7.32
C SER A 94 1.02 27.41 6.74
N TYR A 95 -0.06 27.29 5.97
CA TYR A 95 -0.69 28.39 5.23
C TYR A 95 -1.17 29.52 6.16
N SER A 96 -1.80 29.17 7.29
CA SER A 96 -2.38 30.13 8.22
C SER A 96 -1.47 30.40 9.42
N ALA A 97 -1.17 31.67 9.71
CA ALA A 97 -0.36 32.05 10.85
C ALA A 97 -1.05 31.82 12.22
N THR A 98 -2.38 31.69 12.24
CA THR A 98 -3.17 31.62 13.48
C THR A 98 -3.70 30.23 13.79
N THR A 99 -3.96 29.40 12.77
CA THR A 99 -4.52 28.05 12.92
C THR A 99 -3.50 26.95 12.72
N ASP A 100 -2.46 27.21 11.92
CA ASP A 100 -1.51 26.18 11.53
C ASP A 100 -0.25 26.24 12.41
N THR A 101 -0.09 25.27 13.30
CA THR A 101 1.05 25.22 14.23
C THR A 101 2.40 25.13 13.53
N MET A 102 2.47 24.55 12.32
CA MET A 102 3.70 24.50 11.52
C MET A 102 4.19 25.89 11.12
N ASN A 103 3.28 26.87 10.98
CA ASN A 103 3.65 28.25 10.68
C ASN A 103 4.53 28.85 11.78
N SER A 104 4.22 28.56 13.04
CA SER A 104 5.03 29.04 14.18
C SER A 104 6.48 28.53 14.17
N VAL A 105 6.71 27.38 13.52
CA VAL A 105 8.03 26.74 13.41
C VAL A 105 8.82 27.26 12.22
N ILE A 106 8.16 27.51 11.07
CA ILE A 106 8.84 27.84 9.81
C ILE A 106 8.70 29.30 9.38
N GLY A 107 7.76 30.04 9.97
CA GLY A 107 7.44 31.44 9.67
C GLY A 107 8.31 32.46 10.39
N THR A 108 9.23 32.02 11.26
CA THR A 108 10.14 32.91 11.99
C THR A 108 11.19 33.53 11.05
N ALA A 109 11.49 34.82 11.25
CA ALA A 109 12.54 35.52 10.52
C ALA A 109 13.90 34.82 10.66
N GLY A 110 14.65 34.67 9.56
CA GLY A 110 15.95 33.98 9.53
C GLY A 110 15.91 32.48 9.17
N CYS A 111 14.71 31.90 9.03
CA CYS A 111 14.56 30.51 8.59
C CYS A 111 14.82 30.32 7.08
N SER A 112 15.48 29.22 6.73
CA SER A 112 15.72 28.79 5.33
C SER A 112 14.43 28.78 4.49
N ASN A 113 14.54 29.07 3.19
CA ASN A 113 13.43 28.95 2.23
C ASN A 113 13.17 27.50 1.78
N LYS A 114 13.87 26.54 2.38
CA LYS A 114 13.80 25.12 2.04
C LYS A 114 13.64 24.29 3.30
N LEU A 115 12.74 23.31 3.24
CA LEU A 115 12.52 22.30 4.27
C LEU A 115 12.72 20.91 3.65
N ARG A 116 13.42 20.03 4.33
CA ARG A 116 13.52 18.62 3.95
C ARG A 116 12.91 17.75 5.03
N VAL A 117 12.08 16.82 4.60
CA VAL A 117 11.56 15.76 5.47
C VAL A 117 12.11 14.44 4.96
N ALA A 118 12.82 13.72 5.81
CA ALA A 118 13.45 12.44 5.48
C ALA A 118 12.87 11.34 6.36
N TRP A 119 12.74 10.14 5.78
CA TRP A 119 12.26 8.95 6.46
C TRP A 119 13.10 7.75 6.05
N GLY A 120 13.16 6.78 6.94
CA GLY A 120 13.88 5.54 6.70
C GLY A 120 13.94 4.69 7.97
N PRO A 121 14.19 3.37 7.82
CA PRO A 121 14.41 2.50 8.96
C PRO A 121 15.81 2.77 9.54
N ILE A 122 15.88 2.91 10.87
CA ILE A 122 17.13 3.07 11.66
C ILE A 122 17.85 4.42 11.43
N HIS A 123 17.97 4.86 10.18
CA HIS A 123 18.58 6.11 9.75
C HIS A 123 17.90 6.66 8.49
N ASN A 124 18.23 7.90 8.13
CA ASN A 124 17.81 8.52 6.88
C ASN A 124 18.84 9.58 6.44
N SER A 125 18.52 10.39 5.44
CA SER A 125 19.45 11.39 4.90
C SER A 125 19.75 12.58 5.84
N ILE A 126 19.05 12.69 6.97
CA ILE A 126 19.22 13.72 8.00
C ILE A 126 19.73 13.10 9.31
N THR A 127 19.09 12.04 9.78
CA THR A 127 19.39 11.40 11.07
C THR A 127 20.27 10.18 10.87
N ILE A 128 21.47 10.20 11.48
CA ILE A 128 22.42 9.09 11.46
C ILE A 128 22.14 8.06 12.57
N ILE A 129 22.69 6.84 12.39
CA ILE A 129 22.53 5.71 13.33
C ILE A 129 22.98 6.07 14.75
N ALA A 130 24.08 6.82 14.90
CA ALA A 130 24.57 7.23 16.22
C ALA A 130 23.55 8.09 16.98
N THR A 131 22.77 8.92 16.27
CA THR A 131 21.74 9.76 16.89
C THR A 131 20.54 8.93 17.30
N SER A 132 20.08 7.99 16.46
CA SER A 132 18.94 7.12 16.78
C SER A 132 19.26 6.12 17.90
N GLY A 133 20.51 5.63 17.98
CA GLY A 133 20.99 4.73 19.03
C GLY A 133 21.01 5.34 20.44
N ASN A 134 20.91 6.66 20.58
CA ASN A 134 20.73 7.30 21.90
C ASN A 134 19.30 7.16 22.45
N TYR A 135 18.32 6.92 21.59
CA TYR A 135 16.90 6.88 21.95
C TYR A 135 16.33 5.46 21.98
N PHE A 136 16.89 4.55 21.19
CA PHE A 136 16.49 3.15 21.18
C PHE A 136 17.70 2.24 21.36
N PRO A 137 17.53 1.10 22.06
CA PRO A 137 18.64 0.20 22.38
C PRO A 137 19.17 -0.59 21.19
N PHE A 138 18.52 -0.51 20.02
CA PHE A 138 18.85 -1.32 18.85
C PHE A 138 19.36 -0.44 17.70
N THR A 139 20.51 -0.81 17.15
CA THR A 139 21.08 -0.24 15.92
C THR A 139 20.76 -1.07 14.68
N GLN A 140 20.03 -2.19 14.85
CA GLN A 140 19.62 -3.14 13.82
C GLN A 140 18.19 -3.63 14.06
N SER A 141 17.51 -4.14 13.02
CA SER A 141 16.21 -4.80 13.13
C SER A 141 16.39 -6.26 13.56
N HIS A 142 15.61 -6.72 14.54
CA HIS A 142 15.67 -8.10 15.03
C HIS A 142 14.40 -8.88 14.65
N LEU A 143 14.58 -10.12 14.19
CA LEU A 143 13.50 -11.08 14.00
C LEU A 143 13.42 -12.00 15.23
N ASN A 144 12.31 -11.93 15.96
CA ASN A 144 12.08 -12.77 17.14
C ASN A 144 11.22 -13.97 16.73
N LEU A 145 11.77 -15.18 16.81
CA LEU A 145 11.07 -16.43 16.54
C LEU A 145 11.05 -17.29 17.82
N PRO A 146 9.86 -17.75 18.27
CA PRO A 146 9.78 -18.66 19.40
C PRO A 146 10.26 -20.06 18.97
N PHE A 147 11.12 -20.66 19.79
CA PHE A 147 11.51 -22.06 19.67
C PHE A 147 10.65 -22.89 20.63
N TYR A 148 10.05 -23.96 20.12
CA TYR A 148 9.23 -24.88 20.91
C TYR A 148 9.94 -26.22 21.05
N ASP A 149 9.99 -26.72 22.28
CA ASP A 149 10.35 -28.11 22.56
C ASP A 149 9.07 -28.93 22.67
N ILE A 150 8.95 -29.98 21.86
CA ILE A 150 7.71 -30.75 21.70
C ILE A 150 7.79 -31.98 22.60
N ALA A 151 7.02 -31.98 23.69
CA ALA A 151 7.00 -33.08 24.65
C ALA A 151 6.49 -34.42 24.05
N ASN A 152 5.66 -34.39 23.00
CA ASN A 152 5.18 -35.59 22.31
C ASN A 152 5.08 -35.38 20.78
N PRO A 153 6.08 -35.81 19.99
CA PRO A 153 6.13 -35.53 18.55
C PRO A 153 5.27 -36.47 17.68
N THR A 154 4.58 -37.45 18.26
CA THR A 154 3.87 -38.52 17.51
C THR A 154 2.80 -38.01 16.53
N SER A 155 2.14 -36.89 16.83
CA SER A 155 1.15 -36.27 15.94
C SER A 155 1.76 -35.64 14.68
N ILE A 156 3.00 -35.15 14.76
CA ILE A 156 3.74 -34.59 13.63
C ILE A 156 4.33 -35.73 12.79
N VAL A 157 4.90 -36.75 13.44
CA VAL A 157 5.50 -37.91 12.77
C VAL A 157 4.45 -38.75 12.02
N SER A 158 3.21 -38.82 12.51
CA SER A 158 2.14 -39.60 11.86
C SER A 158 1.56 -38.94 10.60
N LYS A 159 1.70 -37.61 10.46
CA LYS A 159 1.28 -36.84 9.28
C LYS A 159 2.35 -35.79 8.95
N PRO A 160 3.49 -36.23 8.38
CA PRO A 160 4.62 -35.35 8.13
C PRO A 160 4.32 -34.31 7.04
N MET A 161 3.56 -34.68 6.01
CA MET A 161 3.20 -33.80 4.90
C MET A 161 1.95 -32.98 5.22
N LYS A 162 2.07 -31.65 5.11
CA LYS A 162 0.95 -30.71 5.21
C LYS A 162 0.87 -29.84 3.95
N THR A 163 -0.27 -29.92 3.26
CA THR A 163 -0.60 -28.96 2.19
C THR A 163 -1.12 -27.67 2.80
N ILE A 164 -0.44 -26.56 2.53
CA ILE A 164 -0.80 -25.21 2.97
C ILE A 164 -1.34 -24.46 1.75
N LYS A 165 -2.47 -23.76 1.92
CA LYS A 165 -3.03 -22.88 0.90
C LYS A 165 -3.06 -21.46 1.44
N TYR A 166 -2.60 -20.50 0.64
CA TYR A 166 -2.56 -19.10 1.04
C TYR A 166 -2.86 -18.19 -0.16
N LEU A 167 -3.34 -16.99 0.14
CA LEU A 167 -3.55 -15.96 -0.87
C LEU A 167 -2.25 -15.17 -1.08
N ASP A 168 -1.84 -15.03 -2.32
CA ASP A 168 -0.73 -14.18 -2.74
C ASP A 168 -1.26 -13.07 -3.67
N CYS A 169 -0.50 -11.99 -3.83
CA CYS A 169 -0.92 -10.86 -4.64
C CYS A 169 0.16 -10.41 -5.63
N TYR A 170 -0.27 -10.20 -6.87
CA TYR A 170 0.50 -9.47 -7.86
C TYR A 170 -0.02 -8.06 -7.96
N SER A 171 0.87 -7.08 -7.95
CA SER A 171 0.52 -5.66 -8.00
C SER A 171 1.27 -4.95 -9.11
N GLN A 172 0.55 -4.21 -9.96
CA GLN A 172 1.15 -3.39 -11.01
C GLN A 172 0.48 -2.02 -11.08
N MET A 173 1.30 -0.97 -11.18
CA MET A 173 0.84 0.40 -11.38
C MET A 173 0.76 0.71 -12.88
N PHE A 174 -0.36 1.30 -13.30
CA PHE A 174 -0.59 1.79 -14.65
C PHE A 174 -0.78 3.31 -14.63
N GLU A 175 0.11 4.04 -15.29
CA GLU A 175 0.04 5.50 -15.33
C GLU A 175 -0.61 6.03 -16.61
N GLY A 176 -1.50 7.02 -16.49
CA GLY A 176 -2.09 7.74 -17.63
C GLY A 176 -3.07 6.95 -18.50
N HIS A 177 -3.33 5.68 -18.20
CA HIS A 177 -4.26 4.82 -18.96
C HIS A 177 -5.72 5.23 -18.80
N ALA A 178 -6.09 5.88 -17.69
CA ALA A 178 -7.41 6.45 -17.45
C ALA A 178 -7.38 7.99 -17.60
N GLY A 179 -6.56 8.49 -18.52
CA GLY A 179 -6.41 9.91 -18.82
C GLY A 179 -5.30 10.58 -18.01
N ILE A 180 -4.87 11.74 -18.50
CA ILE A 180 -3.84 12.57 -17.88
C ILE A 180 -4.48 13.93 -17.62
N GLY A 181 -4.45 14.35 -16.36
CA GLY A 181 -4.86 15.70 -15.96
C GLY A 181 -6.32 16.03 -16.09
N ALA A 182 -6.63 17.33 -16.23
CA ALA A 182 -8.01 17.77 -16.38
C ALA A 182 -8.65 17.16 -17.64
N ILE A 183 -9.64 16.31 -17.46
CA ILE A 183 -10.36 15.62 -18.53
C ILE A 183 -11.57 16.45 -18.93
N THR A 184 -11.60 16.93 -20.17
CA THR A 184 -12.73 17.67 -20.75
C THR A 184 -13.76 16.77 -21.45
N SER A 185 -13.43 15.48 -21.67
CA SER A 185 -14.27 14.48 -22.33
C SER A 185 -13.97 13.07 -21.83
N ASN A 186 -14.99 12.21 -21.73
CA ASN A 186 -14.85 10.83 -21.21
C ASN A 186 -13.65 10.08 -21.82
N LYS A 187 -12.82 9.46 -20.97
CA LYS A 187 -11.64 8.71 -21.42
C LYS A 187 -11.80 7.21 -21.23
N ASN A 188 -11.81 6.47 -22.33
CA ASN A 188 -11.81 5.00 -22.31
C ASN A 188 -10.47 4.47 -21.79
N LEU A 189 -10.52 3.50 -20.89
CA LEU A 189 -9.38 2.75 -20.37
C LEU A 189 -9.47 1.29 -20.84
N SER A 190 -8.34 0.73 -21.26
CA SER A 190 -8.18 -0.69 -21.59
C SER A 190 -6.76 -1.09 -21.22
N ILE A 191 -6.64 -1.88 -20.16
CA ILE A 191 -5.38 -2.21 -19.51
C ILE A 191 -5.18 -3.73 -19.54
N PRO A 192 -4.19 -4.23 -20.30
CA PRO A 192 -3.73 -5.60 -20.14
C PRO A 192 -2.81 -5.70 -18.92
N VAL A 193 -3.09 -6.65 -18.03
CA VAL A 193 -2.16 -7.01 -16.95
C VAL A 193 -1.04 -7.86 -17.56
N ALA A 194 0.20 -7.50 -17.26
CA ALA A 194 1.37 -8.08 -17.94
C ALA A 194 1.60 -9.56 -17.58
N SER A 195 1.19 -9.98 -16.37
CA SER A 195 1.35 -11.34 -15.88
C SER A 195 0.06 -12.16 -16.04
N SER A 196 0.24 -13.45 -16.31
CA SER A 196 -0.81 -14.46 -16.17
C SER A 196 -0.66 -15.17 -14.82
N HIS A 197 -1.79 -15.44 -14.19
CA HIS A 197 -1.86 -16.15 -12.91
C HIS A 197 -2.95 -17.21 -13.00
N ASN A 198 -2.71 -18.35 -12.38
CA ASN A 198 -3.71 -19.40 -12.20
C ASN A 198 -4.46 -19.19 -10.88
N ASN A 199 -5.66 -19.75 -10.76
CA ASN A 199 -6.46 -19.73 -9.52
C ASN A 199 -6.67 -18.32 -8.91
N ALA A 200 -6.93 -17.32 -9.75
CA ALA A 200 -7.19 -15.96 -9.29
C ALA A 200 -8.55 -15.84 -8.59
N LYS A 201 -8.53 -15.41 -7.32
CA LYS A 201 -9.74 -15.28 -6.53
C LYS A 201 -10.45 -13.95 -6.79
N TYR A 202 -9.71 -12.85 -6.82
CA TYR A 202 -10.30 -11.53 -7.08
C TYR A 202 -9.29 -10.55 -7.66
N VAL A 203 -9.80 -9.58 -8.40
CA VAL A 203 -9.05 -8.43 -8.91
C VAL A 203 -9.55 -7.18 -8.23
N CYS A 204 -8.62 -6.36 -7.76
CA CYS A 204 -8.87 -5.09 -7.09
C CYS A 204 -8.18 -3.98 -7.88
N VAL A 205 -8.93 -2.93 -8.21
CA VAL A 205 -8.45 -1.76 -8.94
C VAL A 205 -8.58 -0.55 -8.04
N ILE A 206 -7.45 0.11 -7.82
CA ILE A 206 -7.32 1.21 -6.87
C ILE A 206 -6.91 2.48 -7.66
N PRO A 207 -7.78 3.51 -7.70
CA PRO A 207 -7.51 4.75 -8.44
C PRO A 207 -6.69 5.75 -7.62
N PHE A 208 -5.64 6.27 -8.23
CA PHE A 208 -4.84 7.38 -7.73
C PHE A 208 -4.90 8.56 -8.69
N ALA A 209 -4.83 9.76 -8.16
CA ALA A 209 -4.79 10.99 -8.93
C ALA A 209 -3.56 11.03 -9.84
N ASN A 210 -3.74 11.53 -11.07
CA ASN A 210 -2.62 11.72 -11.99
C ASN A 210 -2.07 13.14 -11.83
N THR A 211 -0.87 13.23 -11.30
CA THR A 211 -0.25 14.51 -10.94
C THR A 211 0.31 15.29 -12.13
N LYS A 212 0.29 14.78 -13.37
CA LYS A 212 1.06 15.34 -14.50
C LYS A 212 0.50 16.64 -15.13
N THR A 213 -0.47 17.33 -14.50
CA THR A 213 -1.07 18.59 -15.05
C THR A 213 -1.50 19.59 -13.97
N ASP A 214 -2.09 20.71 -14.41
CA ASP A 214 -2.32 21.98 -13.70
C ASP A 214 -2.94 21.90 -12.30
N ASN A 215 -3.79 20.90 -12.01
CA ASN A 215 -4.33 20.69 -10.64
C ASN A 215 -3.21 20.46 -9.60
N TYR A 216 -2.04 20.00 -10.05
CA TYR A 216 -0.85 19.75 -9.24
C TYR A 216 0.34 20.60 -9.73
N ALA A 217 0.13 21.92 -9.82
CA ALA A 217 1.05 22.94 -10.36
C ALA A 217 2.54 22.84 -9.93
N THR A 218 2.83 22.07 -8.88
CA THR A 218 4.15 21.97 -8.26
C THR A 218 4.69 20.56 -8.10
N ALA A 219 3.81 19.55 -8.18
CA ALA A 219 4.11 18.14 -7.94
C ALA A 219 4.02 17.30 -9.23
N ILE A 220 4.19 17.93 -10.39
CA ILE A 220 3.89 17.40 -11.74
C ILE A 220 4.58 16.04 -12.03
N THR A 221 5.72 15.78 -11.38
CA THR A 221 6.53 14.57 -11.57
C THR A 221 6.49 13.61 -10.40
N THR A 222 5.79 13.94 -9.31
CA THR A 222 5.71 13.10 -8.11
C THR A 222 4.37 12.39 -8.07
N PRO A 223 4.31 11.04 -8.05
CA PRO A 223 3.06 10.31 -7.89
C PRO A 223 2.34 10.70 -6.58
N GLN A 224 1.01 10.63 -6.57
CA GLN A 224 0.18 11.02 -5.42
C GLN A 224 0.65 10.36 -4.10
N TYR A 225 0.86 9.04 -4.12
CA TYR A 225 1.29 8.24 -2.97
C TYR A 225 2.75 8.47 -2.54
N ALA A 226 3.52 9.27 -3.29
CA ALA A 226 4.87 9.69 -2.94
C ALA A 226 4.91 11.14 -2.41
N SER A 227 3.75 11.79 -2.27
CA SER A 227 3.64 13.14 -1.74
C SER A 227 3.47 13.13 -0.22
N PRO A 228 4.18 13.99 0.53
CA PRO A 228 3.93 14.18 1.96
C PRO A 228 2.73 15.08 2.26
N PHE A 229 2.03 15.58 1.23
CA PHE A 229 0.82 16.41 1.37
C PHE A 229 -0.47 15.64 1.09
N ASP A 230 -0.36 14.37 0.70
CA ASP A 230 -1.50 13.53 0.38
C ASP A 230 -1.58 12.38 1.39
N SER A 231 -2.81 11.95 1.70
CA SER A 231 -3.06 10.79 2.56
C SER A 231 -3.03 9.46 1.79
N ALA A 232 -2.85 9.47 0.47
CA ALA A 232 -2.56 8.29 -0.32
C ALA A 232 -1.28 7.59 0.20
N PRO A 233 -1.27 6.25 0.35
CA PRO A 233 -2.23 5.29 -0.20
C PRO A 233 -3.40 4.94 0.74
N TRP A 234 -3.54 5.57 1.91
CA TRP A 234 -4.68 5.30 2.79
C TRP A 234 -6.00 5.81 2.20
N THR A 235 -5.91 6.90 1.44
CA THR A 235 -6.97 7.42 0.58
C THR A 235 -6.64 7.23 -0.89
N PHE A 236 -7.67 7.21 -1.71
CA PHE A 236 -7.60 7.11 -3.17
C PHE A 236 -8.06 8.41 -3.80
N GLN A 237 -8.06 8.48 -5.14
CA GLN A 237 -8.51 9.67 -5.84
C GLN A 237 -9.96 10.04 -5.43
N PRO A 238 -10.17 11.19 -4.78
CA PRO A 238 -11.49 11.62 -4.37
C PRO A 238 -12.34 11.93 -5.61
N GLY A 239 -13.59 11.46 -5.62
CA GLY A 239 -14.47 11.64 -6.77
C GLY A 239 -14.04 10.88 -8.03
N SER A 240 -13.14 9.89 -7.91
CA SER A 240 -12.88 8.95 -9.01
C SER A 240 -14.20 8.35 -9.50
N SER A 241 -14.36 8.20 -10.80
CA SER A 241 -15.59 7.69 -11.39
C SER A 241 -15.26 6.93 -12.67
N ILE A 242 -15.19 5.61 -12.53
CA ILE A 242 -14.97 4.67 -13.63
C ILE A 242 -16.32 4.01 -13.92
N ARG A 243 -16.89 4.30 -15.08
CA ARG A 243 -18.11 3.68 -15.59
C ARG A 243 -17.80 2.49 -16.48
N ASP A 244 -18.79 1.63 -16.69
CA ASP A 244 -18.69 0.44 -17.54
C ASP A 244 -17.48 -0.45 -17.19
N PHE A 245 -17.20 -0.58 -15.89
CA PHE A 245 -16.08 -1.35 -15.38
C PHE A 245 -16.25 -2.83 -15.73
N LYS A 246 -15.25 -3.38 -16.40
CA LYS A 246 -15.23 -4.78 -16.84
C LYS A 246 -13.87 -5.39 -16.60
N VAL A 247 -13.88 -6.59 -16.05
CA VAL A 247 -12.72 -7.45 -15.91
C VAL A 247 -12.92 -8.69 -16.78
N GLN A 248 -11.90 -9.01 -17.57
CA GLN A 248 -11.81 -10.23 -18.36
C GLN A 248 -10.68 -11.10 -17.82
N VAL A 249 -10.96 -12.39 -17.64
CA VAL A 249 -9.97 -13.42 -17.30
C VAL A 249 -9.89 -14.38 -18.49
N GLY A 250 -8.72 -14.43 -19.14
CA GLY A 250 -8.57 -15.00 -20.47
C GLY A 250 -9.49 -14.30 -21.47
N ASN A 251 -10.45 -15.04 -22.02
CA ASN A 251 -11.45 -14.52 -22.97
C ASN A 251 -12.89 -14.50 -22.38
N LYS A 252 -13.03 -14.69 -21.07
CA LYS A 252 -14.32 -14.71 -20.36
C LYS A 252 -14.49 -13.41 -19.57
N ASN A 253 -15.65 -12.76 -19.67
CA ASN A 253 -15.98 -11.61 -18.82
C ASN A 253 -16.36 -12.11 -17.42
N VAL A 254 -15.88 -11.45 -16.37
CA VAL A 254 -16.33 -11.70 -14.99
C VAL A 254 -17.78 -11.27 -14.81
N PHE A 255 -18.12 -10.10 -15.36
CA PHE A 255 -19.49 -9.59 -15.37
C PHE A 255 -20.18 -9.98 -16.67
N GLN A 256 -21.32 -10.68 -16.58
CA GLN A 256 -22.10 -11.08 -17.74
C GLN A 256 -22.79 -9.89 -18.41
N ASP A 257 -23.34 -8.99 -17.59
CA ASP A 257 -24.03 -7.78 -18.05
C ASP A 257 -23.21 -6.51 -17.77
N ILE A 258 -23.37 -5.53 -18.66
CA ILE A 258 -22.74 -4.21 -18.52
C ILE A 258 -23.54 -3.44 -17.47
N HIS A 259 -22.95 -3.20 -16.31
CA HIS A 259 -23.52 -2.33 -15.28
C HIS A 259 -22.52 -1.27 -14.85
N SER A 260 -23.04 -0.12 -14.41
CA SER A 260 -22.22 0.93 -13.82
C SER A 260 -21.83 0.50 -12.40
N TYR A 261 -20.53 0.43 -12.14
CA TYR A 261 -20.02 -0.02 -10.84
C TYR A 261 -20.30 1.03 -9.75
N ASP A 262 -21.21 0.69 -8.86
CA ASP A 262 -21.68 1.53 -7.77
C ASP A 262 -21.40 0.90 -6.40
N TRP A 263 -21.91 1.53 -5.34
CA TRP A 263 -21.73 1.02 -3.98
C TRP A 263 -22.41 -0.33 -3.74
N MET A 264 -23.59 -0.57 -4.36
CA MET A 264 -24.29 -1.85 -4.21
C MET A 264 -23.52 -2.98 -4.88
N THR A 265 -23.02 -2.73 -6.09
CA THR A 265 -22.14 -3.66 -6.81
C THR A 265 -20.85 -3.93 -6.03
N PHE A 266 -20.25 -2.89 -5.44
CA PHE A 266 -19.10 -3.07 -4.56
C PHE A 266 -19.43 -3.98 -3.37
N LEU A 267 -20.55 -3.75 -2.69
CA LEU A 267 -20.97 -4.58 -1.56
C LEU A 267 -21.18 -6.03 -1.99
N ASP A 268 -21.86 -6.28 -3.11
CA ASP A 268 -22.13 -7.63 -3.61
C ASP A 268 -20.86 -8.39 -3.98
N GLU A 269 -19.82 -7.69 -4.45
CA GLU A 269 -18.54 -8.32 -4.81
C GLU A 269 -17.60 -8.42 -3.59
N PHE A 270 -17.62 -7.44 -2.69
CA PHE A 270 -16.75 -7.39 -1.51
C PHE A 270 -17.25 -8.29 -0.38
N SER A 271 -18.57 -8.41 -0.18
CA SER A 271 -19.14 -9.23 0.90
C SER A 271 -18.81 -10.71 0.75
N LYS A 272 -18.65 -11.18 -0.48
CA LYS A 272 -18.28 -12.56 -0.83
C LYS A 272 -16.83 -12.89 -0.52
N LEU A 273 -15.96 -11.89 -0.37
CA LEU A 273 -14.55 -12.11 -0.11
C LEU A 273 -14.34 -12.58 1.32
N SER A 274 -13.81 -13.79 1.47
CA SER A 274 -13.62 -14.43 2.79
C SER A 274 -14.91 -14.49 3.62
N ALA A 275 -16.07 -14.58 2.96
CA ALA A 275 -17.36 -14.69 3.61
C ALA A 275 -17.49 -16.04 4.31
N VAL A 276 -17.91 -16.04 5.57
CA VAL A 276 -18.31 -17.27 6.26
C VAL A 276 -19.57 -17.79 5.59
N ASN A 277 -19.56 -19.05 5.16
CA ASN A 277 -20.67 -19.68 4.43
C ASN A 277 -21.08 -18.96 3.14
N GLY A 278 -20.16 -18.29 2.44
CA GLY A 278 -20.46 -17.65 1.15
C GLY A 278 -21.48 -16.52 1.26
N ASP A 279 -21.52 -15.83 2.40
CA ASP A 279 -22.45 -14.73 2.69
C ASP A 279 -23.94 -15.16 2.74
N LEU A 280 -24.19 -16.47 2.90
CA LEU A 280 -25.55 -17.02 3.06
C LEU A 280 -26.12 -16.81 4.46
N SER A 281 -25.29 -16.49 5.46
CA SER A 281 -25.72 -16.14 6.81
C SER A 281 -25.44 -14.66 7.08
N ARG A 282 -26.50 -13.90 7.40
CA ARG A 282 -26.44 -12.45 7.70
C ARG A 282 -26.06 -12.15 9.15
N GLU A 283 -25.83 -13.17 9.97
CA GLU A 283 -25.59 -13.00 11.42
C GLU A 283 -24.20 -12.45 11.74
N ILE A 284 -23.26 -12.56 10.79
CA ILE A 284 -21.87 -12.11 10.94
C ILE A 284 -21.54 -11.26 9.72
N SER A 285 -21.63 -9.93 9.85
CA SER A 285 -21.28 -9.00 8.78
C SER A 285 -19.85 -8.48 8.94
N ASN A 286 -19.06 -8.59 7.87
CA ASN A 286 -17.77 -7.93 7.75
C ASN A 286 -18.00 -6.57 7.08
N GLY A 287 -18.20 -5.50 7.86
CA GLY A 287 -18.55 -4.18 7.30
C GLY A 287 -17.81 -3.02 7.95
N LEU A 288 -16.61 -2.68 7.46
CA LEU A 288 -15.84 -1.52 7.97
C LEU A 288 -15.90 -0.29 7.03
N ILE A 289 -16.25 -0.47 5.76
CA ILE A 289 -16.33 0.61 4.77
C ILE A 289 -17.81 0.96 4.57
N GLY A 290 -18.17 2.21 4.87
CA GLY A 290 -19.50 2.75 4.56
C GLY A 290 -19.54 3.35 3.15
N MET A 291 -20.74 3.58 2.63
CA MET A 291 -20.94 4.21 1.31
C MET A 291 -20.24 5.57 1.20
N ASP A 292 -20.33 6.38 2.26
CA ASP A 292 -19.69 7.69 2.37
C ASP A 292 -18.16 7.59 2.26
N LYS A 293 -17.55 6.67 3.02
CA LYS A 293 -16.11 6.41 3.00
C LYS A 293 -15.66 5.87 1.66
N TRP A 294 -16.42 4.96 1.07
CA TRP A 294 -16.09 4.40 -0.24
C TRP A 294 -16.17 5.45 -1.35
N GLN A 295 -17.21 6.30 -1.36
CA GLN A 295 -17.36 7.33 -2.38
C GLN A 295 -16.30 8.44 -2.28
N THR A 296 -15.89 8.81 -1.07
CA THR A 296 -15.05 9.99 -0.84
C THR A 296 -13.57 9.68 -0.63
N ALA A 297 -13.22 8.56 0.01
CA ALA A 297 -11.86 8.27 0.45
C ALA A 297 -11.32 6.94 -0.07
N GLN A 298 -12.15 5.91 -0.21
CA GLN A 298 -11.73 4.53 -0.46
C GLN A 298 -12.45 3.90 -1.66
N ARG A 299 -12.46 4.59 -2.82
CA ARG A 299 -13.14 4.11 -4.02
C ARG A 299 -12.39 2.97 -4.72
N ILE A 300 -12.45 1.79 -4.12
CA ILE A 300 -11.89 0.55 -4.69
C ILE A 300 -12.94 -0.11 -5.58
N LEU A 301 -12.51 -0.61 -6.74
CA LEU A 301 -13.32 -1.46 -7.60
C LEU A 301 -12.84 -2.90 -7.44
N VAL A 302 -13.76 -3.82 -7.15
CA VAL A 302 -13.45 -5.23 -6.90
C VAL A 302 -14.28 -6.13 -7.80
N SER A 303 -13.63 -7.17 -8.32
CA SER A 303 -14.25 -8.22 -9.12
C SER A 303 -13.85 -9.58 -8.59
N ASP A 304 -14.83 -10.37 -8.17
CA ASP A 304 -14.67 -11.78 -7.81
C ASP A 304 -14.42 -12.61 -9.07
N CYS A 305 -13.18 -13.05 -9.25
CA CYS A 305 -12.73 -13.83 -10.40
C CYS A 305 -12.86 -15.33 -10.17
N SER A 306 -13.11 -15.77 -8.92
CA SER A 306 -13.15 -17.18 -8.54
C SER A 306 -14.21 -17.99 -9.31
N ARG A 307 -15.23 -17.31 -9.84
CA ARG A 307 -16.34 -17.89 -10.60
C ARG A 307 -15.94 -18.34 -12.01
N ILE A 308 -14.87 -17.78 -12.56
CA ILE A 308 -14.41 -18.04 -13.93
C ILE A 308 -12.95 -18.48 -14.00
N SER A 309 -12.17 -18.26 -12.95
CA SER A 309 -10.76 -18.61 -12.89
C SER A 309 -10.58 -20.13 -12.87
N GLU A 310 -9.60 -20.63 -13.62
CA GLU A 310 -9.25 -22.05 -13.61
C GLU A 310 -8.01 -22.28 -12.72
N GLY A 311 -8.01 -23.37 -11.96
CA GLY A 311 -7.00 -23.64 -10.93
C GLY A 311 -5.60 -23.94 -11.48
N ASP A 312 -5.55 -24.69 -12.58
CA ASP A 312 -4.30 -25.25 -13.13
C ASP A 312 -3.79 -24.50 -14.37
N VAL A 313 -4.57 -23.56 -14.90
CA VAL A 313 -4.27 -22.85 -16.14
C VAL A 313 -3.96 -21.39 -15.86
N PRO A 314 -2.75 -20.90 -16.18
CA PRO A 314 -2.46 -19.47 -16.11
C PRO A 314 -3.34 -18.69 -17.09
N GLN A 315 -4.09 -17.72 -16.59
CA GLN A 315 -4.99 -16.88 -17.38
C GLN A 315 -4.52 -15.43 -17.37
N SER A 316 -4.70 -14.73 -18.50
CA SER A 316 -4.40 -13.31 -18.61
C SER A 316 -5.55 -12.46 -18.06
N PHE A 317 -5.25 -11.24 -17.62
CA PHE A 317 -6.27 -10.32 -17.11
C PHE A 317 -6.33 -9.07 -17.98
N LYS A 318 -7.54 -8.60 -18.27
CA LYS A 318 -7.78 -7.32 -18.93
C LYS A 318 -8.84 -6.54 -18.18
N ILE A 319 -8.51 -5.31 -17.82
CA ILE A 319 -9.41 -4.36 -17.17
C ILE A 319 -9.81 -3.30 -18.18
N SER A 320 -11.09 -2.96 -18.24
CA SER A 320 -11.63 -1.91 -19.10
C SER A 320 -12.73 -1.12 -18.43
N GLY A 321 -12.99 0.07 -18.95
CA GLY A 321 -13.99 1.00 -18.45
C GLY A 321 -13.80 2.40 -19.02
N THR A 322 -14.51 3.38 -18.47
CA THR A 322 -14.47 4.77 -18.93
C THR A 322 -14.31 5.68 -17.73
N ASN A 323 -13.20 6.43 -17.66
CA ASN A 323 -13.03 7.48 -16.67
C ASN A 323 -13.84 8.71 -17.07
N ILE A 324 -14.70 9.14 -16.16
CA ILE A 324 -15.57 10.32 -16.32
C ILE A 324 -15.36 11.34 -15.20
N ALA A 325 -14.35 11.12 -14.34
CA ALA A 325 -13.90 12.13 -13.41
C ALA A 325 -13.26 13.30 -14.16
N THR A 326 -13.29 14.48 -13.54
CA THR A 326 -12.65 15.69 -14.07
C THR A 326 -11.13 15.59 -14.10
N GLU A 327 -10.54 14.61 -13.41
CA GLU A 327 -9.10 14.40 -13.35
C GLU A 327 -8.72 12.99 -13.85
N GLY A 328 -7.60 12.90 -14.56
CA GLY A 328 -6.95 11.67 -14.97
C GLY A 328 -6.53 10.81 -13.79
N THR A 329 -6.50 9.50 -14.03
CA THR A 329 -6.30 8.50 -12.98
C THR A 329 -5.15 7.57 -13.34
N ASN A 330 -4.27 7.35 -12.37
CA ASN A 330 -3.34 6.23 -12.33
C ASN A 330 -4.01 5.06 -11.60
N LEU A 331 -3.82 3.84 -12.08
CA LEU A 331 -4.53 2.68 -11.56
C LEU A 331 -3.54 1.65 -11.02
N LEU A 332 -3.63 1.35 -9.73
CA LEU A 332 -2.96 0.19 -9.15
C LEU A 332 -3.90 -1.01 -9.28
N VAL A 333 -3.49 -1.98 -10.09
CA VAL A 333 -4.21 -3.23 -10.25
C VAL A 333 -3.55 -4.27 -9.37
N ARG A 334 -4.37 -4.93 -8.54
CA ARG A 334 -3.97 -6.07 -7.72
C ARG A 334 -4.74 -7.30 -8.15
N VAL A 335 -4.01 -8.34 -8.52
CA VAL A 335 -4.57 -9.67 -8.78
C VAL A 335 -4.24 -10.53 -7.58
N VAL A 336 -5.25 -11.00 -6.86
CA VAL A 336 -5.07 -11.92 -5.73
C VAL A 336 -5.40 -13.32 -6.18
N TYR A 337 -4.47 -14.25 -5.96
CA TYR A 337 -4.53 -15.62 -6.40
C TYR A 337 -4.14 -16.55 -5.27
N GLU A 338 -4.68 -17.78 -5.28
CA GLU A 338 -4.37 -18.77 -4.25
C GLU A 338 -3.25 -19.67 -4.72
N ARG A 339 -2.22 -19.78 -3.87
CA ARG A 339 -1.10 -20.71 -4.04
C ARG A 339 -1.23 -21.85 -3.04
N SER A 340 -0.72 -23.01 -3.41
CA SER A 340 -0.57 -24.15 -2.52
C SER A 340 0.91 -24.55 -2.46
N LEU A 341 1.38 -24.89 -1.27
CA LEU A 341 2.69 -25.49 -1.05
C LEU A 341 2.51 -26.75 -0.21
N GLU A 342 3.35 -27.75 -0.42
CA GLU A 342 3.43 -28.91 0.46
C GLU A 342 4.68 -28.81 1.32
N LEU A 343 4.50 -28.95 2.63
CA LEU A 343 5.58 -28.80 3.61
C LEU A 343 5.73 -30.09 4.41
N ASP A 344 6.94 -30.64 4.44
CA ASP A 344 7.30 -31.69 5.39
C ASP A 344 7.65 -31.07 6.73
N ARG A 345 6.84 -31.38 7.73
CA ARG A 345 6.98 -30.86 9.10
C ARG A 345 8.17 -31.44 9.85
N THR A 346 8.70 -32.58 9.40
CA THR A 346 9.79 -33.31 10.07
C THR A 346 11.17 -32.86 9.59
N THR A 347 11.30 -32.56 8.30
CA THR A 347 12.57 -32.09 7.72
C THR A 347 12.61 -30.58 7.52
N GLY A 348 11.44 -29.94 7.37
CA GLY A 348 11.31 -28.54 6.99
C GLY A 348 11.40 -28.31 5.48
N ASP A 349 11.45 -29.37 4.67
CA ASP A 349 11.53 -29.28 3.23
C ASP A 349 10.18 -28.92 2.59
N VAL A 350 10.24 -28.10 1.54
CA VAL A 350 9.09 -27.70 0.74
C VAL A 350 9.07 -28.50 -0.56
N TYR A 351 7.97 -29.20 -0.83
CA TYR A 351 7.74 -30.00 -2.02
C TYR A 351 6.69 -29.33 -2.93
N GLU A 352 6.97 -29.34 -4.24
CA GLU A 352 6.25 -28.68 -5.36
C GLU A 352 5.46 -27.40 -5.05
N GLU A 353 6.04 -26.26 -5.42
CA GLU A 353 5.30 -25.32 -6.28
C GLU A 353 5.50 -25.79 -7.73
N GLY A 354 4.47 -25.75 -8.56
CA GLY A 354 4.67 -25.75 -10.01
C GLY A 354 5.66 -24.64 -10.38
N ARG A 355 6.92 -25.04 -10.60
CA ARG A 355 8.16 -24.24 -10.75
C ARG A 355 8.69 -23.56 -9.49
N LEU A 356 9.93 -23.93 -9.14
CA LEU A 356 10.97 -23.17 -8.44
C LEU A 356 10.68 -21.65 -8.39
N GLY A 357 10.06 -21.21 -7.30
CA GLY A 357 9.76 -19.81 -7.03
C GLY A 357 10.50 -19.35 -5.80
N ILE A 358 11.45 -18.43 -5.98
CA ILE A 358 11.89 -17.56 -4.89
C ILE A 358 10.66 -16.78 -4.43
N LEU A 359 10.26 -16.97 -3.17
CA LEU A 359 9.25 -16.13 -2.52
C LEU A 359 9.78 -14.70 -2.45
N HIS A 360 9.26 -13.83 -3.33
CA HIS A 360 9.47 -12.39 -3.22
C HIS A 360 8.39 -11.82 -2.31
N LEU A 361 8.78 -11.47 -1.07
CA LEU A 361 7.95 -10.72 -0.12
C LEU A 361 8.19 -9.20 -0.26
#